data_AF-A0A3C1YU55-F1
#
_entry.id   AF-A0A3C1YU55-F1
#
_cell.length_a   1.000
_cell.length_b   1.000
_cell.length_c   1.000
_cell.angle_alpha   90.00
_cell.angle_beta   90.00
_cell.angle_gamma   90.00
#
_symmetry.space_group_name_H-M   'P 1'
#
loop_
_entity.id
_entity.type
_entity.pdbx_description
1 polymer ?
#
loop_
_entity_poly.entity_id
_entity_poly.type
_entity_poly.pdbx_seq_one_letter_code
_entity_poly.pdbx_strand_id
1 'polypeptide(L)' 'MMKNKILFVITADEVQYDAVERIGRKLTEKELRVVKKGLEWGLLTGIDTIYNTIYDEMLEMTN' A
#
# COMPACT_ATOMS: atom_id res chain seq x y z
N MET A 1 18.25 1.10 -15.91
CA MET A 1 18.42 1.25 -14.46
C MET A 1 17.11 1.72 -13.83
N MET A 2 16.68 1.09 -12.74
CA MET A 2 15.49 1.46 -11.94
C MET A 2 15.76 2.69 -11.04
N LYS A 3 16.50 3.68 -11.53
CA LYS A 3 16.90 4.82 -10.69
C LYS A 3 15.71 5.78 -10.53
N ASN A 4 15.38 6.12 -9.28
CA ASN A 4 14.30 7.06 -8.91
C ASN A 4 12.89 6.68 -9.40
N LYS A 5 12.61 5.39 -9.64
CA LYS A 5 11.25 4.94 -9.98
C LYS A 5 10.45 4.63 -8.72
N ILE A 6 9.20 5.06 -8.70
CA ILE A 6 8.21 4.65 -7.70
C ILE A 6 7.91 3.17 -7.95
N LEU A 7 8.06 2.35 -6.90
CA LEU A 7 7.71 0.93 -6.94
C LEU A 7 6.27 0.69 -6.45
N PHE A 8 5.81 1.53 -5.52
CA PHE A 8 4.47 1.43 -4.93
C PHE A 8 3.99 2.83 -4.49
N VAL A 9 2.73 3.14 -4.77
CA VAL A 9 2.07 4.37 -4.33
C VAL A 9 0.59 4.07 -4.09
N ILE A 10 0.02 4.71 -3.06
CA ILE A 10 -1.41 4.76 -2.83
C ILE A 10 -1.80 6.23 -2.81
N THR A 11 -2.71 6.61 -3.71
CA THR A 11 -3.20 7.98 -3.84
C THR A 11 -4.48 8.17 -3.04
N ALA A 12 -4.79 9.43 -2.71
CA ALA A 12 -6.06 9.75 -2.07
C ALA A 12 -7.26 9.43 -2.97
N ASP A 13 -7.12 9.54 -4.29
CA ASP A 13 -8.19 9.25 -5.23
C ASP A 13 -8.55 7.76 -5.27
N GLU A 14 -7.56 6.87 -5.22
CA GLU A 14 -7.78 5.42 -5.09
C GLU A 14 -8.50 5.09 -3.77
N VAL A 15 -8.07 5.71 -2.66
CA VAL A 15 -8.74 5.56 -1.37
C VAL A 15 -10.18 6.08 -1.42
N GLN A 16 -10.43 7.18 -2.12
CA GLN A 16 -11.78 7.74 -2.27
C GLN A 16 -12.67 6.86 -3.15
N TYR A 17 -12.12 6.26 -4.20
CA TYR A 17 -12.83 5.29 -5.04
C TYR A 17 -13.26 4.08 -4.21
N ASP A 18 -12.32 3.46 -3.49
CA ASP A 18 -12.60 2.30 -2.63
C ASP A 18 -13.59 2.65 -1.49
N ALA A 19 -13.52 3.86 -0.94
CA ALA A 19 -14.49 4.32 0.05
C ALA A 19 -15.91 4.44 -0.52
N VAL A 20 -16.06 4.95 -1.75
CA VAL A 20 -17.37 5.00 -2.40
C VAL A 20 -17.93 3.60 -2.62
N GLU A 21 -17.10 2.65 -3.04
CA GLU A 21 -17.54 1.26 -3.24
C GLU A 21 -17.92 0.56 -1.93
N ARG A 22 -17.16 0.77 -0.85
CA ARG A 22 -17.35 0.04 0.42
C ARG A 22 -18.37 0.67 1.36
N ILE A 23 -18.41 2.00 1.44
CA ILE A 23 -19.23 2.73 2.42
C ILE A 23 -20.21 3.72 1.76
N GLY A 24 -20.26 3.77 0.42
CA GLY A 24 -21.26 4.53 -0.33
C GLY A 24 -21.03 6.04 -0.39
N ARG A 25 -19.88 6.55 0.08
CA ARG A 25 -19.56 7.98 0.03
C ARG A 25 -18.05 8.24 0.08
N LYS A 26 -17.66 9.46 -0.30
CA LYS A 26 -16.31 9.97 -0.10
C LYS A 26 -15.99 10.18 1.39
N LEU A 27 -14.72 10.02 1.72
CA LEU A 27 -14.14 10.31 3.01
C LEU A 27 -13.89 11.81 3.16
N THR A 28 -14.10 12.31 4.37
CA THR A 28 -13.63 13.63 4.80
C THR A 28 -12.11 13.62 4.97
N GLU A 29 -11.49 14.79 5.03
CA GLU A 29 -10.04 14.88 5.32
C GLU A 29 -9.65 14.22 6.65
N LYS A 30 -10.51 14.30 7.67
CA LYS A 30 -10.26 13.66 8.97
C LYS A 30 -10.22 12.14 8.82
N GLU A 31 -11.14 11.58 8.04
CA GLU A 31 -11.18 10.15 7.75
C GLU A 31 -10.00 9.71 6.88
N LEU A 32 -9.61 10.51 5.87
CA LEU A 32 -8.38 10.27 5.09
C LEU A 32 -7.13 10.23 5.99
N ARG A 33 -7.04 11.08 7.01
CA ARG A 33 -5.95 11.02 8.01
C ARG A 33 -5.97 9.72 8.81
N VAL A 34 -7.15 9.16 9.10
CA VAL A 34 -7.27 7.84 9.76
C VAL A 34 -6.82 6.73 8.81
N VAL A 35 -7.25 6.76 7.55
CA VAL A 35 -6.82 5.78 6.54
C VAL A 35 -5.30 5.82 6.37
N LYS A 36 -4.70 7.00 6.24
CA LYS A 36 -3.24 7.16 6.13
C LYS A 36 -2.51 6.49 7.31
N LYS A 37 -2.96 6.71 8.54
CA LYS A 37 -2.37 6.07 9.73
C LYS A 37 -2.53 4.55 9.71
N GLY A 38 -3.68 4.06 9.27
CA GLY A 38 -3.93 2.62 9.13
C GLY A 38 -3.01 1.98 8.09
N LEU A 39 -2.87 2.61 6.93
CA LEU A 39 -1.97 2.18 5.86
C LEU A 39 -0.51 2.19 6.33
N GLU A 40 -0.06 3.26 7.00
CA GLU A 40 1.29 3.35 7.56
C GLU A 40 1.55 2.22 8.56
N TRP A 41 0.65 1.99 9.51
CA TRP A 41 0.81 0.93 10.50
C TRP A 41 0.82 -0.46 9.87
N GLY A 42 -0.12 -0.73 8.96
CA GLY A 42 -0.23 -2.04 8.31
C GLY A 42 0.96 -2.35 7.42
N LEU A 43 1.39 -1.37 6.62
CA LEU A 43 2.56 -1.54 5.76
C LEU A 43 3.84 -1.68 6.59
N LEU A 44 4.08 -0.82 7.57
CA LEU A 44 5.31 -0.86 8.38
C LEU A 44 5.42 -2.13 9.23
N THR A 45 4.30 -2.66 9.73
CA THR A 45 4.32 -3.87 10.57
C THR A 45 4.59 -5.13 9.75
N GLY A 46 4.18 -5.15 8.47
CA GLY A 46 4.34 -6.31 7.59
C GLY A 46 5.51 -6.24 6.61
N ILE A 47 6.20 -5.10 6.50
CA ILE A 47 7.10 -4.84 5.38
C ILE A 47 8.27 -5.83 5.31
N ASP A 48 8.81 -6.25 6.46
CA ASP A 48 9.91 -7.20 6.50
C ASP A 48 9.48 -8.58 5.98
N THR A 49 8.28 -9.03 6.37
CA THR A 49 7.70 -10.26 5.84
C THR A 49 7.48 -10.17 4.34
N ILE A 50 6.94 -9.04 3.85
CA ILE A 50 6.72 -8.81 2.42
C ILE A 50 8.04 -8.89 1.65
N TYR A 51 9.09 -8.23 2.13
CA TYR A 51 10.40 -8.28 1.47
C TYR A 51 11.00 -9.67 1.48
N ASN A 52 10.91 -10.40 2.60
CA ASN A 52 11.41 -11.77 2.66
C ASN A 52 10.71 -12.66 1.64
N THR A 53 9.37 -12.61 1.56
CA THR A 53 8.61 -13.35 0.55
C THR A 53 9.03 -12.99 -0.88
N ILE A 54 9.17 -11.69 -1.19
CA ILE A 54 9.60 -11.24 -2.52
C ILE A 54 10.99 -11.79 -2.86
N TYR A 55 11.93 -11.77 -1.92
CA TYR A 55 13.28 -12.27 -2.18
C TYR A 55 13.35 -13.79 -2.25
N ASP A 56 12.57 -14.50 -1.44
CA ASP A 56 12.44 -15.96 -1.51
C ASP A 56 11.94 -16.39 -2.90
N GLU A 57 10.89 -15.75 -3.41
CA GLU A 57 10.40 -15.97 -4.78
C GLU A 57 11.47 -15.69 -5.83
N MET A 58 12.25 -14.61 -5.69
CA MET A 58 13.34 -14.30 -6.62
C MET A 58 14.43 -15.38 -6.65
N LEU A 59 14.74 -15.97 -5.50
CA LEU A 59 15.74 -17.05 -5.41
C LEU A 59 15.23 -18.33 -6.09
N GLU A 60 13.94 -18.63 -5.95
CA GLU A 60 13.32 -19.76 -6.66
C GLU A 60 13.39 -19.60 -8.19
N MET A 61 13.26 -18.37 -8.70
CA MET A 61 13.35 -18.09 -10.15
C MET A 61 14.75 -18.30 -10.75
N THR A 62 15.79 -18.37 -9.92
CA THR A 62 17.19 -18.53 -10.38
C THR A 62 17.70 -19.97 -10.39
N ASN A 63 16.88 -20.93 -9.96
CA ASN A 63 17.16 -22.37 -10.03
C ASN A 63 16.47 -23.02 -11.23
#